data_AF-A0AAV0Y2G0-F1
#
_entry.id   AF-A0AAV0Y2G0-F1
#
_cell.length_a   1.000
_cell.length_b   1.000
_cell.length_c   1.000
_cell.angle_alpha   90.00
_cell.angle_beta   90.00
_cell.angle_gamma   90.00
#
_symmetry.space_group_name_H-M   'P 1'
#
loop_
_entity.id
_entity.type
_entity.pdbx_description
1 polymer ?
#
loop_
_entity_poly.entity_id
_entity_poly.type
_entity_poly.pdbx_seq_one_letter_code
_entity_poly.pdbx_strand_id
1 'polypeptide(L)'
;MAVIGIGAENCNDEVTQYQMGRYVGSNEAVWRIFSFPIHERHPSVVHLAVHLENGQRVYFTPQNAVQRAAQPPSTTLTSFFETCQNDDFAQTLLYSEMLKYYTWNKSSRKCIRQKQGKPIQEYPDVYSTDVIGRIYSVHPSNDECFYLRLLLVNIRGPTSFQHLRTVDGELCGS
;
A
#
# COMPACT_ATOMS: atom_id res chain seq x y z
N MET A 1 28.87 -4.42 0.18
CA MET A 1 29.40 -3.31 0.99
C MET A 1 30.80 -3.67 1.41
N ALA A 2 31.81 -2.97 0.89
CA ALA A 2 33.15 -3.01 1.47
C ALA A 2 33.23 -1.85 2.47
N VAL A 3 33.40 -2.16 3.75
CA VAL A 3 33.69 -1.16 4.77
C VAL A 3 35.19 -0.94 4.73
N ILE A 4 35.63 0.15 4.12
CA ILE A 4 37.04 0.57 4.18
C ILE A 4 37.23 1.25 5.53
N GLY A 5 37.72 0.50 6.51
CA GLY A 5 38.05 1.04 7.82
C GLY A 5 39.33 1.87 7.74
N ILE A 6 39.20 3.16 7.47
CA ILE A 6 40.26 4.13 7.81
C ILE A 6 40.11 4.35 9.31
N GLY A 7 41.13 3.97 10.10
CA GLY A 7 41.06 3.98 11.56
C GLY A 7 40.60 5.35 12.08
N ALA A 8 39.46 5.38 12.77
CA ALA A 8 38.98 6.59 13.43
C ALA A 8 39.86 6.85 14.67
N GLU A 9 40.39 8.07 14.81
CA GLU A 9 41.20 8.48 15.97
C GLU A 9 40.41 8.43 17.29
N ASN A 10 39.07 8.42 17.24
CA ASN A 10 38.18 8.25 18.38
C ASN A 10 37.04 7.25 18.05
N CYS A 11 36.99 6.14 18.80
CA CYS A 11 36.01 5.06 18.62
C CYS A 11 34.58 5.38 19.11
N ASN A 12 34.38 6.54 19.76
CA ASN A 12 33.10 6.92 20.37
C ASN A 12 32.36 8.04 19.61
N ASP A 13 32.88 8.49 18.46
CA ASP A 13 32.21 9.49 17.63
C ASP A 13 31.38 8.81 16.53
N GLU A 14 30.13 8.49 16.86
CA GLU A 14 29.16 7.86 15.96
C GLU A 14 28.90 8.69 14.70
N VAL A 15 28.96 10.02 14.80
CA VAL A 15 28.67 10.93 13.67
C VAL A 15 29.76 10.79 12.62
N THR A 16 31.02 10.86 13.03
CA THR A 16 32.16 10.73 12.13
C THR A 16 32.24 9.31 11.56
N GLN A 17 31.97 8.28 12.39
CA GLN A 17 31.93 6.89 11.94
C GLN A 17 30.81 6.65 10.90
N TYR A 18 29.64 7.27 11.09
CA TYR A 18 28.53 7.22 10.13
C TYR A 18 28.87 7.91 8.80
N GLN A 19 29.57 9.06 8.85
CA GLN A 19 30.02 9.76 7.64
C GLN A 19 31.10 8.96 6.89
N MET A 20 32.09 8.40 7.60
CA MET A 20 33.14 7.58 7.00
C MET A 20 32.60 6.27 6.39
N GLY A 21 31.56 5.68 6.98
CA GLY A 21 30.90 4.48 6.44
C GLY A 21 30.13 4.70 5.14
N ARG A 22 29.86 5.95 4.75
CA ARG A 22 29.16 6.30 3.50
C ARG A 22 30.14 6.51 2.35
N TYR A 23 30.69 5.40 1.86
CA TYR A 23 31.37 5.39 0.56
C TYR A 23 30.34 5.13 -0.55
N VAL A 24 30.26 6.04 -1.52
CA VAL A 24 29.49 5.84 -2.77
C VAL A 24 30.51 5.63 -3.89
N GLY A 25 30.45 4.49 -4.57
CA GLY A 25 31.36 4.21 -5.68
C GLY A 25 31.15 5.18 -6.84
N SER A 26 32.18 5.45 -7.65
CA SER A 26 32.09 6.39 -8.78
C SER A 26 30.96 6.03 -9.75
N ASN A 27 30.71 4.74 -9.97
CA ASN A 27 29.60 4.24 -10.79
C ASN A 27 28.23 4.56 -10.18
N GLU A 28 28.05 4.35 -8.88
CA GLU A 28 26.81 4.70 -8.19
C GLU A 28 26.59 6.22 -8.14
N ALA A 29 27.66 7.00 -7.96
CA ALA A 29 27.61 8.46 -7.99
C ALA A 29 27.15 8.98 -9.35
N VAL A 30 27.69 8.43 -10.45
CA VAL A 30 27.26 8.74 -11.81
C VAL A 30 25.79 8.36 -12.02
N TRP A 31 25.35 7.19 -11.54
CA TRP A 31 23.94 6.79 -11.59
C TRP A 31 23.01 7.76 -10.85
N ARG A 32 23.43 8.22 -9.67
CA ARG A 32 22.70 9.23 -8.88
C ARG A 32 22.65 10.57 -9.59
N ILE A 33 23.76 11.04 -10.15
CA ILE A 33 23.85 12.32 -10.90
C ILE A 33 22.89 12.31 -12.08
N PHE A 34 22.83 11.20 -12.82
CA PHE A 34 21.93 11.06 -13.96
C PHE A 34 20.51 10.61 -13.59
N SER A 35 20.19 10.50 -12.30
CA SER A 35 18.88 10.04 -11.81
C SER A 35 18.44 8.69 -12.38
N PHE A 36 19.39 7.81 -12.69
CA PHE A 36 19.09 6.44 -13.10
C PHE A 36 18.50 5.64 -11.93
N PRO A 37 17.60 4.67 -12.18
CA PRO A 37 17.10 3.78 -11.14
C PRO A 37 18.27 3.01 -10.50
N ILE A 38 18.48 3.23 -9.21
CA ILE A 38 19.58 2.61 -8.45
C ILE A 38 19.17 1.22 -7.92
N HIS A 39 17.87 1.04 -7.71
CA HIS A 39 17.30 -0.19 -7.21
C HIS A 39 16.04 -0.50 -8.01
N GLU A 40 15.92 -1.75 -8.41
CA GLU A 40 14.68 -2.31 -8.89
C GLU A 40 14.25 -3.38 -7.88
N ARG A 41 12.96 -3.39 -7.51
CA ARG A 41 12.41 -4.40 -6.63
C ARG A 41 11.38 -5.19 -7.42
N HIS A 42 11.72 -6.43 -7.72
CA HIS A 42 10.82 -7.40 -8.33
C HIS A 42 10.55 -8.54 -7.35
N PRO A 43 9.28 -8.87 -7.06
CA PRO A 43 8.08 -8.13 -7.46
C PRO A 43 7.94 -6.77 -6.76
N SER A 44 7.20 -5.85 -7.39
CA SER A 44 6.86 -4.56 -6.77
C SER A 44 5.92 -4.79 -5.60
N VAL A 45 6.21 -4.15 -4.46
CA VAL A 45 5.40 -4.24 -3.25
C VAL A 45 4.74 -2.90 -3.01
N VAL A 46 3.40 -2.89 -2.95
CA VAL A 46 2.61 -1.68 -2.75
C VAL A 46 1.84 -1.80 -1.44
N HIS A 47 1.82 -0.70 -0.69
CA HIS A 47 1.18 -0.65 0.61
C HIS A 47 -0.32 -0.43 0.50
N LEU A 48 -1.06 -1.30 1.14
CA LEU A 48 -2.50 -1.23 1.27
C LEU A 48 -2.87 -0.57 2.60
N ALA A 49 -3.82 0.36 2.55
CA ALA A 49 -4.25 1.12 3.71
C ALA A 49 -5.22 0.27 4.55
N VAL A 50 -5.10 0.33 5.88
CA VAL A 50 -6.08 -0.24 6.79
C VAL A 50 -6.43 0.83 7.81
N HIS A 51 -7.72 1.13 7.90
CA HIS A 51 -8.28 2.10 8.84
C HIS A 51 -9.77 1.83 9.00
N LEU A 52 -10.32 2.27 10.11
CA LEU A 52 -11.76 2.22 10.36
C LEU A 52 -12.51 3.23 9.48
N GLU A 53 -13.83 3.16 9.50
CA GLU A 53 -14.68 4.16 8.87
C GLU A 53 -14.36 5.55 9.44
N ASN A 54 -14.10 6.52 8.56
CA ASN A 54 -13.62 7.87 8.89
C ASN A 54 -12.27 7.96 9.64
N GLY A 55 -11.60 6.83 9.93
CA GLY A 55 -10.28 6.76 10.56
C GLY A 55 -9.09 6.95 9.61
N GLN A 56 -9.32 7.48 8.41
CA GLN A 56 -8.29 7.61 7.39
C GLN A 56 -7.30 8.74 7.68
N ARG A 57 -6.02 8.49 7.36
CA ARG A 57 -4.97 9.50 7.52
C ARG A 57 -5.05 10.54 6.41
N VAL A 58 -5.36 11.78 6.78
CA VAL A 58 -5.49 12.91 5.85
C VAL A 58 -4.49 14.00 6.19
N TYR A 59 -3.80 14.52 5.19
CA TYR A 59 -2.99 15.73 5.30
C TYR A 59 -3.82 16.94 4.87
N PHE A 60 -3.84 17.97 5.72
CA PHE A 60 -4.62 19.18 5.50
C PHE A 60 -3.81 20.43 5.89
N THR A 61 -4.23 21.56 5.34
CA THR A 61 -3.80 22.92 5.72
C THR A 61 -4.99 23.64 6.35
N PRO A 62 -4.79 24.73 7.11
CA PRO A 62 -5.89 25.44 7.76
C PRO A 62 -7.02 25.84 6.81
N GLN A 63 -6.70 26.16 5.55
CA GLN A 63 -7.66 26.59 4.54
C GLN A 63 -8.49 25.42 3.96
N ASN A 64 -7.93 24.20 3.92
CA ASN A 64 -8.60 23.04 3.31
C ASN A 64 -9.15 22.05 4.35
N ALA A 65 -8.93 22.28 5.64
CA ALA A 65 -9.33 21.39 6.73
C ALA A 65 -10.83 21.05 6.68
N VAL A 66 -11.69 22.06 6.52
CA VAL A 66 -13.15 21.88 6.46
C VAL A 66 -13.56 21.05 5.24
N GLN A 67 -12.97 21.33 4.08
CA GLN A 67 -13.25 20.58 2.86
C GLN A 67 -12.78 19.12 2.96
N ARG A 68 -11.59 18.90 3.54
CA ARG A 68 -11.02 17.56 3.77
C ARG A 68 -11.80 16.75 4.80
N ALA A 69 -12.39 17.41 5.80
CA ALA A 69 -13.24 16.77 6.79
C ALA A 69 -14.59 16.36 6.19
N ALA A 70 -15.18 17.22 5.35
CA ALA A 70 -16.43 16.91 4.66
C ALA A 70 -16.27 15.84 3.57
N GLN A 71 -15.20 15.92 2.78
CA GLN A 71 -14.90 14.96 1.72
C GLN A 71 -13.45 14.48 1.84
N PRO A 72 -13.23 13.42 2.62
CA PRO A 72 -11.89 12.90 2.81
C PRO A 72 -11.39 12.18 1.55
N PRO A 73 -10.07 12.19 1.33
CA PRO A 73 -9.45 11.61 0.15
C PRO A 73 -9.59 10.08 0.12
N SER A 74 -10.01 9.51 -1.02
CA SER A 74 -10.08 8.05 -1.17
C SER A 74 -8.73 7.38 -0.92
N THR A 75 -8.76 6.32 -0.12
CA THR A 75 -7.63 5.44 0.15
C THR A 75 -7.69 4.21 -0.75
N THR A 76 -6.65 3.38 -0.73
CA THR A 76 -6.67 2.09 -1.43
C THR A 76 -7.77 1.17 -0.89
N LEU A 77 -8.17 1.30 0.38
CA LEU A 77 -9.25 0.51 0.99
C LEU A 77 -10.62 0.99 0.52
N THR A 78 -10.90 2.29 0.60
CA THR A 78 -12.21 2.81 0.17
C THR A 78 -12.40 2.64 -1.34
N SER A 79 -11.33 2.82 -2.12
CA SER A 79 -11.39 2.55 -3.56
C SER A 79 -11.56 1.06 -3.88
N PHE A 80 -11.06 0.14 -3.04
CA PHE A 80 -11.33 -1.29 -3.19
C PHE A 80 -12.83 -1.57 -3.05
N PHE A 81 -13.46 -1.02 -2.01
CA PHE A 81 -14.90 -1.14 -1.80
C PHE A 81 -15.71 -0.61 -2.98
N GLU A 82 -15.37 0.60 -3.47
CA GLU A 82 -15.98 1.15 -4.68
C GLU A 82 -15.77 0.24 -5.90
N THR A 83 -14.59 -0.37 -6.03
CA THR A 83 -14.30 -1.27 -7.16
C THR A 83 -15.13 -2.55 -7.07
N CYS A 84 -15.26 -3.15 -5.88
CA CYS A 84 -16.10 -4.33 -5.65
C CYS A 84 -17.59 -4.04 -5.90
N GLN A 85 -18.07 -2.81 -5.67
CA GLN A 85 -19.44 -2.43 -5.99
C GLN A 85 -19.70 -2.34 -7.50
N ASN A 86 -18.70 -1.95 -8.29
CA ASN A 86 -18.87 -1.65 -9.72
C ASN A 86 -18.40 -2.77 -10.65
N ASP A 87 -17.62 -3.73 -10.16
CA ASP A 87 -16.95 -4.75 -10.97
C ASP A 87 -17.10 -6.14 -10.33
N ASP A 88 -17.79 -7.05 -11.02
CA ASP A 88 -18.03 -8.42 -10.57
C ASP A 88 -16.73 -9.20 -10.34
N PHE A 89 -15.68 -8.94 -11.15
CA PHE A 89 -14.40 -9.59 -10.96
C PHE A 89 -13.76 -9.17 -9.63
N ALA A 90 -13.86 -7.90 -9.25
CA ALA A 90 -13.32 -7.41 -7.99
C ALA A 90 -14.01 -8.02 -6.77
N GLN A 91 -15.25 -8.50 -6.90
CA GLN A 91 -15.94 -9.21 -5.81
C GLN A 91 -15.32 -10.58 -5.51
N THR A 92 -14.58 -11.16 -6.46
CA THR A 92 -13.92 -12.45 -6.27
C THR A 92 -12.58 -12.37 -5.51
N LEU A 93 -12.05 -11.15 -5.35
CA LEU A 93 -10.69 -10.90 -4.87
C LEU A 93 -10.62 -10.64 -3.37
N LEU A 94 -9.51 -11.06 -2.76
CA LEU A 94 -9.08 -10.57 -1.45
C LEU A 94 -8.42 -9.19 -1.57
N TYR A 95 -8.42 -8.43 -0.47
CA TYR A 95 -7.81 -7.11 -0.47
C TYR A 95 -6.32 -7.14 -0.84
N SER A 96 -5.57 -8.14 -0.37
CA SER A 96 -4.15 -8.34 -0.71
C SER A 96 -3.90 -8.69 -2.18
N GLU A 97 -4.88 -9.30 -2.85
CA GLU A 97 -4.79 -9.75 -4.25
C GLU A 97 -5.20 -8.64 -5.22
N MET A 98 -5.91 -7.62 -4.75
CA MET A 98 -6.43 -6.54 -5.58
C MET A 98 -5.36 -5.95 -6.51
N LEU A 99 -4.16 -5.68 -5.98
CA LEU A 99 -3.11 -5.01 -6.74
C LEU A 99 -2.44 -5.90 -7.82
N LYS A 100 -2.73 -7.20 -7.80
CA LYS A 100 -2.32 -8.11 -8.87
C LYS A 100 -3.03 -7.79 -10.18
N TYR A 101 -4.28 -7.35 -10.09
CA TYR A 101 -5.20 -7.14 -11.22
C TYR A 101 -5.61 -5.67 -11.42
N TYR A 102 -5.47 -4.84 -10.38
CA TYR A 102 -5.77 -3.43 -10.42
C TYR A 102 -4.54 -2.61 -10.06
N THR A 103 -4.39 -1.45 -10.70
CA THR A 103 -3.33 -0.48 -10.40
C THR A 103 -3.93 0.68 -9.63
N TRP A 104 -3.26 1.08 -8.54
CA TRP A 104 -3.60 2.29 -7.82
C TRP A 104 -3.15 3.54 -8.58
N ASN A 105 -4.09 4.33 -9.09
CA ASN A 105 -3.79 5.62 -9.70
C ASN A 105 -3.76 6.71 -8.62
N LYS A 106 -2.58 7.25 -8.32
CA LYS A 106 -2.39 8.27 -7.28
C LYS A 106 -3.07 9.61 -7.61
N SER A 107 -3.25 9.94 -8.88
CA SER A 107 -3.85 11.19 -9.33
C SER A 107 -5.38 11.15 -9.19
N SER A 108 -6.01 10.10 -9.73
CA SER A 108 -7.46 9.93 -9.63
C SER A 108 -7.91 9.32 -8.30
N ARG A 109 -6.98 8.75 -7.52
CA ARG A 109 -7.23 8.00 -6.27
C ARG A 109 -8.24 6.88 -6.44
N LYS A 110 -8.11 6.17 -7.57
CA LYS A 110 -8.94 5.04 -7.93
C LYS A 110 -8.08 3.86 -8.32
N CYS A 111 -8.54 2.67 -7.97
CA CYS A 111 -8.06 1.44 -8.54
C CYS A 111 -8.62 1.29 -9.96
N ILE A 112 -7.73 1.11 -10.92
CA ILE A 112 -8.08 0.93 -12.33
C ILE A 112 -7.63 -0.46 -12.77
N ARG A 113 -8.39 -1.12 -13.65
CA ARG A 113 -7.98 -2.43 -14.19
C ARG A 113 -6.58 -2.34 -14.81
N GLN A 114 -5.77 -3.35 -14.57
CA GLN A 114 -4.49 -3.54 -15.24
C GLN A 114 -4.72 -3.63 -16.74
N LYS A 115 -3.86 -2.93 -17.50
CA LYS A 115 -3.85 -2.96 -18.97
C LYS A 115 -2.67 -3.79 -19.52
N GLN A 116 -1.82 -4.30 -18.63
CA GLN A 116 -0.61 -5.03 -18.97
C GLN A 116 -0.46 -6.23 -18.04
N GLY A 117 0.20 -7.27 -18.51
CA GLY A 117 0.44 -8.50 -17.76
C GLY A 117 -0.03 -9.73 -18.51
N LYS A 118 -0.20 -10.83 -17.77
CA LYS A 118 -0.68 -12.10 -18.30
C LYS A 118 -2.21 -12.13 -18.25
N PRO A 119 -2.91 -12.31 -19.39
CA PRO A 119 -4.37 -12.44 -19.37
C PRO A 119 -4.77 -13.69 -18.58
N ILE A 120 -5.90 -13.60 -17.86
CA ILE A 120 -6.47 -14.76 -17.18
C ILE A 120 -7.32 -15.54 -18.18
N GLN A 121 -7.24 -16.87 -18.17
CA GLN A 121 -8.02 -17.72 -19.07
C GLN A 121 -9.54 -17.53 -18.91
N GLU A 122 -10.02 -17.36 -17.68
CA GLU A 122 -11.43 -17.13 -17.36
C GLU A 122 -11.91 -15.71 -17.69
N TYR A 123 -10.99 -14.72 -17.72
CA TYR A 123 -11.32 -13.31 -17.93
C TYR A 123 -10.32 -12.69 -18.93
N PRO A 124 -10.61 -12.74 -20.25
CA PRO A 124 -9.70 -12.29 -21.29
C PRO A 124 -9.34 -10.80 -21.19
N ASP A 125 -10.28 -9.99 -20.67
CA ASP A 125 -10.13 -8.55 -20.48
C ASP A 125 -9.44 -8.17 -19.16
N VAL A 126 -9.00 -9.16 -18.38
CA VAL A 126 -8.33 -8.95 -17.09
C VAL A 126 -6.91 -9.47 -17.15
N TYR A 127 -5.98 -8.57 -16.85
CA TYR A 127 -4.56 -8.87 -16.82
C TYR A 127 -4.07 -9.02 -15.39
N SER A 128 -3.16 -9.97 -15.20
CA SER A 128 -2.49 -10.24 -13.94
C SER A 128 -1.01 -9.86 -14.02
N THR A 129 -0.51 -9.25 -12.95
CA THR A 129 0.90 -8.88 -12.80
C THR A 129 1.48 -9.54 -11.55
N ASP A 130 2.79 -9.41 -11.33
CA ASP A 130 3.45 -9.97 -10.15
C ASP A 130 3.42 -9.02 -8.94
N VAL A 131 2.64 -7.92 -8.98
CA VAL A 131 2.58 -6.92 -7.90
C VAL A 131 1.98 -7.53 -6.63
N ILE A 132 2.63 -7.26 -5.49
CA ILE A 132 2.16 -7.73 -4.17
C ILE A 132 1.54 -6.56 -3.40
N GLY A 133 0.26 -6.71 -3.05
CA GLY A 133 -0.43 -5.84 -2.10
C GLY A 133 -0.08 -6.22 -0.66
N ARG A 134 0.69 -5.38 0.04
CA ARG A 134 1.09 -5.62 1.42
C ARG A 134 0.17 -4.87 2.38
N ILE A 135 -0.54 -5.64 3.20
CA ILE A 135 -1.28 -5.15 4.36
C ILE A 135 -0.34 -5.15 5.57
N TYR A 136 -0.14 -4.00 6.19
CA TYR A 136 0.75 -3.90 7.36
C TYR A 136 0.22 -4.63 8.58
N SER A 137 1.13 -5.06 9.44
CA SER A 137 0.76 -5.61 10.75
C SER A 137 0.17 -4.51 11.62
N VAL A 138 -1.02 -4.77 12.15
CA VAL A 138 -1.65 -3.95 13.19
C VAL A 138 -1.40 -4.65 14.52
N HIS A 139 -1.03 -3.90 15.56
CA HIS A 139 -0.80 -4.47 16.88
C HIS A 139 -2.14 -4.91 17.50
N PRO A 140 -2.24 -6.06 18.21
CA PRO A 140 -3.48 -6.52 18.83
C PRO A 140 -4.13 -5.54 19.82
N SER A 141 -3.34 -4.60 20.39
CA SER A 141 -3.89 -3.53 21.25
C SER A 141 -4.70 -2.48 20.49
N ASN A 142 -4.57 -2.40 19.16
CA ASN A 142 -5.49 -1.68 18.31
C ASN A 142 -6.53 -2.68 17.81
N ASP A 143 -7.39 -3.07 18.74
CA ASP A 143 -8.43 -4.09 18.64
C ASP A 143 -9.23 -3.98 17.33
N GLU A 144 -9.93 -2.86 17.12
CA GLU A 144 -10.83 -2.71 15.98
C GLU A 144 -10.10 -2.81 14.63
N CYS A 145 -8.94 -2.15 14.50
CA CYS A 145 -8.14 -2.24 13.27
C CYS A 145 -7.50 -3.62 13.08
N PHE A 146 -7.16 -4.32 14.17
CA PHE A 146 -6.60 -5.67 14.13
C PHE A 146 -7.65 -6.66 13.61
N TYR A 147 -8.88 -6.59 14.10
CA TYR A 147 -9.99 -7.40 13.60
C TYR A 147 -10.36 -7.04 12.16
N LEU A 148 -10.43 -5.75 11.83
CA LEU A 148 -10.66 -5.30 10.46
C LEU A 148 -9.62 -5.87 9.48
N ARG A 149 -8.34 -5.84 9.87
CA ARG A 149 -7.26 -6.44 9.07
C ARG A 149 -7.50 -7.92 8.86
N LEU A 150 -7.91 -8.65 9.89
CA LEU A 150 -8.20 -10.08 9.78
C LEU A 150 -9.36 -10.33 8.80
N LEU A 151 -10.42 -9.53 8.87
CA LEU A 151 -11.54 -9.60 7.94
C LEU A 151 -11.09 -9.33 6.50
N LEU A 152 -10.30 -8.29 6.25
CA LEU A 152 -9.79 -7.95 4.91
C LEU A 152 -8.87 -9.01 4.29
N VAL A 153 -8.25 -9.85 5.12
CA VAL A 153 -7.41 -10.97 4.65
C VAL A 153 -8.24 -12.21 4.29
N ASN A 154 -9.43 -12.36 4.86
CA ASN A 154 -10.24 -13.57 4.71
C ASN A 154 -11.52 -13.39 3.87
N ILE A 155 -12.09 -12.17 3.86
CA ILE A 155 -13.34 -11.86 3.15
C ILE A 155 -13.01 -11.36 1.74
N ARG A 156 -13.66 -11.98 0.75
CA ARG A 156 -13.57 -11.59 -0.66
C ARG A 156 -14.63 -10.56 -1.01
N GLY A 157 -14.25 -9.60 -1.86
CA GLY A 157 -15.19 -8.64 -2.43
C GLY A 157 -15.97 -7.75 -1.46
N PRO A 158 -15.42 -7.30 -0.31
CA PRO A 158 -16.16 -6.42 0.57
C PRO A 158 -16.53 -5.12 -0.16
N THR A 159 -17.79 -4.70 -0.01
CA THR A 159 -18.33 -3.51 -0.70
C THR A 159 -18.46 -2.31 0.22
N SER A 160 -18.33 -2.49 1.54
CA SER A 160 -18.34 -1.42 2.53
C SER A 160 -17.83 -1.92 3.88
N PHE A 161 -17.57 -0.99 4.81
CA PHE A 161 -17.31 -1.33 6.21
C PHE A 161 -18.48 -2.09 6.85
N GLN A 162 -19.72 -1.74 6.50
CA GLN A 162 -20.91 -2.43 6.97
C GLN A 162 -20.95 -3.87 6.45
N HIS A 163 -20.62 -4.11 5.17
CA HIS A 163 -20.57 -5.46 4.60
C HIS A 163 -19.57 -6.35 5.36
N LEU A 164 -18.40 -5.80 5.74
CA LEU A 164 -17.44 -6.55 6.56
C LEU A 164 -17.96 -6.94 7.95
N ARG A 165 -18.95 -6.22 8.47
CA ARG A 165 -19.61 -6.50 9.76
C ARG A 165 -20.85 -7.38 9.62
N THR A 166 -21.28 -7.68 8.41
CA THR A 166 -22.46 -8.51 8.18
C THR A 166 -22.03 -9.96 8.03
N VAL A 167 -22.59 -10.84 8.88
CA VAL A 167 -22.40 -12.30 8.82
C VAL A 167 -23.77 -12.93 8.64
N ASP A 168 -23.94 -13.77 7.62
CA ASP A 168 -25.20 -14.46 7.32
C ASP A 168 -26.43 -13.52 7.19
N GLY A 169 -26.20 -12.28 6.74
CA GLY A 169 -27.24 -11.27 6.58
C GLY A 169 -27.58 -10.49 7.86
N GLU A 170 -26.97 -10.84 9.00
CA GLU A 170 -27.12 -10.10 10.24
C GLU A 170 -25.94 -9.16 10.48
N LEU A 171 -26.25 -7.91 10.81
CA LEU A 171 -25.23 -6.92 11.16
C LEU A 171 -24.70 -7.20 12.57
N CYS A 172 -23.44 -7.62 12.68
CA CYS A 172 -22.81 -7.77 13.98
C CYS A 172 -22.53 -6.38 14.59
N GLY A 173 -23.20 -6.12 15.71
CA GLY A 173 -23.04 -4.92 16.52
C GLY A 173 -21.62 -4.80 17.09
N SER A 174 -21.25 -3.56 17.39
CA SER A 174 -20.05 -3.13 18.11
C SER A 174 -20.38 -2.99 19.58
#